data_AF-M3R892-F1
#
_entry.id   AF-M3R892-F1
#
_cell.length_a   1.000
_cell.length_b   1.000
_cell.length_c   1.000
_cell.angle_alpha   90.00
_cell.angle_beta   90.00
_cell.angle_gamma   90.00
#
_symmetry.space_group_name_H-M   'P 1'
#
loop_
_entity.id
_entity.type
_entity.pdbx_description
1 polymer ?
#
loop_
_entity_poly.entity_id
_entity_poly.type
_entity_poly.pdbx_seq_one_letter_code
_entity_poly.pdbx_strand_id
1 'polypeptide(L)'
;MKEKTYFECLDEISQNKLFKGLLGYGMFVERIPNFLTSKPFYRYCKNNENKIFPKRKMGYQHITYEGIRDIGTPRYFAIPNPLAYYNQCKILRDNWDKLKEYFKEKTDGNTHKISRIHIQKIPKNKKIFQNDYSKDRVAMRKSIFDMGHKDIFCEGKLGRSIRIGARYKLKADISTCFPSIYTHSIPWAIRGKEIVKKDKNHWSDEIDTQTRNMNHKETMGILIGPHSSNLISEIILVAVDRDLKNLRKEQNKTEL
;
A
#
# COMPACT_ATOMS: atom_id res chain seq x y z
N MET A 1 26.29 -5.21 -0.66
CA MET A 1 25.01 -5.65 -1.27
C MET A 1 24.53 -4.56 -2.20
N LYS A 2 24.25 -4.89 -3.47
CA LYS A 2 23.64 -3.95 -4.44
C LYS A 2 22.28 -3.51 -3.91
N GLU A 3 21.98 -2.21 -3.96
CA GLU A 3 20.65 -1.71 -3.61
C GLU A 3 19.65 -2.19 -4.65
N LYS A 4 18.54 -2.79 -4.19
CA LYS A 4 17.49 -3.29 -5.08
C LYS A 4 16.64 -2.13 -5.58
N THR A 5 16.27 -2.18 -6.85
CA THR A 5 15.29 -1.25 -7.43
C THR A 5 13.90 -1.46 -6.81
N TYR A 6 13.01 -0.50 -7.05
CA TYR A 6 11.62 -0.61 -6.62
C TYR A 6 10.95 -1.87 -7.17
N PHE A 7 11.09 -2.09 -8.49
CA PHE A 7 10.52 -3.25 -9.18
C PHE A 7 11.13 -4.57 -8.70
N GLU A 8 12.45 -4.65 -8.49
CA GLU A 8 13.11 -5.85 -7.95
C GLU A 8 12.56 -6.26 -6.58
N CYS A 9 12.15 -5.30 -5.75
CA CYS A 9 11.54 -5.62 -4.45
C CYS A 9 10.12 -6.18 -4.58
N LEU A 10 9.36 -5.70 -5.56
CA LEU A 10 8.02 -6.19 -5.85
C LEU A 10 8.05 -7.59 -6.46
N ASP A 11 9.00 -7.87 -7.34
CA ASP A 11 9.06 -9.15 -8.06
C ASP A 11 9.37 -10.35 -7.13
N GLU A 12 9.99 -10.10 -5.97
CA GLU A 12 10.20 -11.13 -4.93
C GLU A 12 8.90 -11.62 -4.26
N ILE A 13 7.82 -10.86 -4.42
CA ILE A 13 6.52 -11.11 -3.83
C ILE A 13 5.65 -11.80 -4.86
N SER A 14 5.47 -13.11 -4.69
CA SER A 14 4.51 -13.86 -5.49
C SER A 14 3.07 -13.52 -5.08
N GLN A 15 2.11 -13.75 -5.98
CA GLN A 15 0.68 -13.62 -5.73
C GLN A 15 0.25 -14.26 -4.39
N ASN A 16 0.67 -15.50 -4.14
CA ASN A 16 0.35 -16.23 -2.91
C ASN A 16 0.97 -15.60 -1.66
N LYS A 17 2.18 -15.01 -1.78
CA LYS A 17 2.81 -14.29 -0.67
C LYS A 17 2.09 -12.98 -0.40
N LEU A 18 1.71 -12.23 -1.44
CA LEU A 18 0.90 -11.01 -1.32
C LEU A 18 -0.40 -11.33 -0.58
N PHE A 19 -1.14 -12.32 -1.07
CA PHE A 19 -2.43 -12.71 -0.49
C PHE A 19 -2.31 -13.13 0.98
N LYS A 20 -1.29 -13.94 1.31
CA LYS A 20 -1.00 -14.32 2.70
C LYS A 20 -0.61 -13.12 3.57
N GLY A 21 0.19 -12.20 3.03
CA GLY A 21 0.64 -11.00 3.73
C GLY A 21 -0.52 -10.05 4.05
N LEU A 22 -1.41 -9.82 3.09
CA LEU A 22 -2.62 -9.03 3.27
C LEU A 22 -3.61 -9.74 4.20
N LEU A 23 -4.13 -10.89 3.78
CA LEU A 23 -5.24 -11.55 4.49
C LEU A 23 -4.84 -12.07 5.87
N GLY A 24 -3.64 -12.62 6.01
CA GLY A 24 -3.19 -13.27 7.25
C GLY A 24 -2.50 -12.35 8.25
N TYR A 25 -1.98 -11.20 7.80
CA TYR A 25 -1.16 -10.30 8.63
C TYR A 25 -1.44 -8.82 8.45
N GLY A 26 -2.31 -8.42 7.51
CA GLY A 26 -2.53 -7.03 7.13
C GLY A 26 -3.93 -6.51 7.36
N MET A 27 -4.81 -7.30 7.97
CA MET A 27 -6.18 -6.88 8.28
C MET A 27 -6.24 -5.87 9.43
N PHE A 28 -5.33 -6.02 10.40
CA PHE A 28 -5.27 -5.19 11.60
C PHE A 28 -3.97 -4.38 11.62
N VAL A 29 -3.99 -3.22 12.28
CA VAL A 29 -2.78 -2.40 12.47
C VAL A 29 -1.88 -2.98 13.54
N GLU A 30 -0.59 -2.63 13.51
CA GLU A 30 0.40 -3.08 14.51
C GLU A 30 0.07 -2.67 15.95
N ARG A 31 -0.67 -1.57 16.13
CA ARG A 31 -1.07 -1.02 17.44
C ARG A 31 -2.32 -1.68 18.04
N ILE A 32 -2.90 -2.70 17.39
CA ILE A 32 -4.04 -3.42 17.94
C ILE A 32 -3.56 -4.44 19.00
N PRO A 33 -4.38 -4.78 20.03
CA PRO A 33 -4.04 -5.85 20.95
C PRO A 33 -3.68 -7.16 20.22
N ASN A 34 -2.59 -7.78 20.64
CA ASN A 34 -1.97 -8.94 19.98
C ASN A 34 -2.84 -10.21 19.92
N PHE A 35 -3.95 -10.25 20.68
CA PHE A 35 -4.93 -11.34 20.60
C PHE A 35 -5.78 -11.28 19.32
N LEU A 36 -5.91 -10.11 18.68
CA LEU A 36 -6.61 -9.96 17.41
C LEU A 36 -5.68 -10.35 16.25
N THR A 37 -6.01 -11.44 15.57
CA THR A 37 -5.23 -11.96 14.44
C THR A 37 -6.12 -12.52 13.34
N SER A 38 -5.78 -12.27 12.08
CA SER A 38 -6.52 -12.78 10.91
C SER A 38 -5.96 -14.11 10.40
N LYS A 39 -4.96 -14.70 11.07
CA LYS A 39 -4.36 -15.99 10.67
C LYS A 39 -5.38 -17.14 10.61
N PRO A 40 -6.29 -17.34 11.59
CA PRO A 40 -7.29 -18.40 11.52
C PRO A 40 -8.21 -18.22 10.31
N PHE A 41 -8.64 -16.97 10.05
CA PHE A 41 -9.46 -16.64 8.89
C PHE A 41 -8.72 -16.89 7.57
N TYR A 42 -7.44 -16.53 7.46
CA TYR A 42 -6.61 -16.88 6.31
C TYR A 42 -6.53 -18.40 6.08
N ARG A 43 -6.35 -19.20 7.14
CA ARG A 43 -6.32 -20.67 7.04
C ARG A 43 -7.65 -21.21 6.51
N TYR A 44 -8.77 -20.70 7.02
CA TYR A 44 -10.10 -21.05 6.54
C TYR A 44 -10.26 -20.71 5.04
N CYS A 45 -9.89 -19.50 4.63
CA CYS A 45 -9.99 -19.05 3.24
C CYS A 45 -9.09 -19.83 2.28
N LYS A 46 -7.88 -20.20 2.70
CA LYS A 46 -6.96 -21.01 1.89
C LYS A 46 -7.54 -22.39 1.55
N ASN A 47 -8.35 -22.95 2.44
CA ASN A 47 -9.02 -24.23 2.20
C ASN A 47 -10.32 -24.08 1.39
N ASN A 48 -10.73 -22.85 1.04
CA ASN A 48 -12.01 -22.51 0.40
C ASN A 48 -11.83 -21.47 -0.75
N GLU A 49 -10.75 -21.58 -1.53
CA GLU A 49 -10.30 -20.52 -2.47
C GLU A 49 -11.29 -20.17 -3.60
N ASN A 50 -12.24 -21.05 -3.90
CA ASN A 50 -13.15 -20.91 -5.05
C ASN A 50 -14.35 -19.98 -4.81
N LYS A 51 -14.57 -19.49 -3.58
CA LYS A 51 -15.70 -18.61 -3.30
C LYS A 51 -15.27 -17.14 -3.34
N ILE A 52 -16.01 -16.30 -4.07
CA ILE A 52 -16.10 -14.86 -3.79
C ILE A 52 -17.23 -14.72 -2.78
N PHE A 53 -16.98 -14.05 -1.66
CA PHE A 53 -18.06 -13.84 -0.69
C PHE A 53 -19.12 -12.92 -1.30
N PRO A 54 -20.42 -13.19 -1.05
CA PRO A 54 -21.52 -12.53 -1.74
C PRO A 54 -21.40 -11.00 -1.62
N LYS A 55 -21.65 -10.29 -2.72
CA LYS A 55 -21.69 -8.83 -2.70
C LYS A 55 -22.94 -8.38 -1.96
N ARG A 56 -22.83 -7.38 -1.09
CA ARG A 56 -23.96 -6.76 -0.39
C ARG A 56 -24.43 -5.50 -1.14
N LYS A 57 -25.74 -5.23 -1.13
CA LYS A 57 -26.32 -4.07 -1.82
C LYS A 57 -25.70 -2.74 -1.35
N MET A 58 -25.42 -2.61 -0.05
CA MET A 58 -24.79 -1.43 0.57
C MET A 58 -23.29 -1.61 0.85
N GLY A 59 -22.66 -2.67 0.31
CA GLY A 59 -21.30 -3.03 0.71
C GLY A 59 -21.24 -3.53 2.16
N TYR A 60 -20.09 -3.39 2.78
CA TYR A 60 -19.81 -3.90 4.12
C TYR A 60 -19.44 -2.78 5.08
N GLN A 61 -19.89 -2.95 6.33
CA GLN A 61 -19.52 -2.08 7.44
C GLN A 61 -18.17 -2.48 8.00
N HIS A 62 -17.34 -1.47 8.25
CA HIS A 62 -16.09 -1.60 8.99
C HIS A 62 -16.31 -1.11 10.42
N ILE A 63 -15.47 -1.59 11.34
CA ILE A 63 -15.44 -1.13 12.73
C ILE A 63 -14.41 -0.01 12.83
N THR A 64 -14.79 1.13 13.39
CA THR A 64 -13.87 2.22 13.70
C THR A 64 -13.41 2.13 15.15
N TYR A 65 -12.15 2.49 15.39
CA TYR A 65 -11.61 2.62 16.75
C TYR A 65 -10.56 3.71 16.78
N GLU A 66 -10.37 4.29 17.96
CA GLU A 66 -9.39 5.34 18.19
C GLU A 66 -8.05 4.73 18.62
N GLY A 67 -6.97 5.23 18.03
CA GLY A 67 -5.61 4.94 18.47
C GLY A 67 -4.85 6.24 18.69
N ILE A 68 -4.18 6.36 19.85
CA ILE A 68 -3.36 7.52 20.17
C ILE A 68 -2.07 7.48 19.36
N ARG A 69 -1.77 8.59 18.67
CA ARG A 69 -0.49 8.80 17.97
C ARG A 69 0.62 9.07 18.98
N ASP A 70 1.85 8.93 18.55
CA ASP A 70 3.03 9.22 19.39
C ASP A 70 3.10 10.69 19.84
N ILE A 71 2.39 11.57 19.12
CA ILE A 71 2.24 13.00 19.45
C ILE A 71 1.01 13.31 20.34
N GLY A 72 0.38 12.29 20.93
CA GLY A 72 -0.76 12.46 21.85
C GLY A 72 -2.11 12.79 21.20
N THR A 73 -2.16 12.99 19.87
CA THR A 73 -3.43 13.23 19.16
C THR A 73 -4.07 11.92 18.73
N PRO A 74 -5.41 11.80 18.84
CA PRO A 74 -6.10 10.60 18.40
C PRO A 74 -6.14 10.46 16.89
N ARG A 75 -6.25 9.20 16.43
CA ARG A 75 -6.47 8.84 15.03
C ARG A 75 -7.50 7.72 14.97
N TYR A 76 -8.49 7.88 14.11
CA TYR A 76 -9.45 6.83 13.81
C TYR A 76 -8.83 5.82 12.82
N PHE A 77 -8.79 4.57 13.25
CA PHE A 77 -8.43 3.41 12.45
C PHE A 77 -9.68 2.58 12.15
N ALA A 78 -9.61 1.78 11.08
CA ALA A 78 -10.70 0.94 10.63
C ALA A 78 -10.28 -0.54 10.58
N ILE A 79 -11.14 -1.41 11.13
CA ILE A 79 -11.07 -2.86 10.95
C ILE A 79 -12.11 -3.23 9.90
N PRO A 80 -11.71 -3.73 8.73
CA PRO A 80 -12.64 -4.05 7.67
C PRO A 80 -13.46 -5.28 8.03
N ASN A 81 -14.63 -5.42 7.40
CA ASN A 81 -15.34 -6.69 7.46
C ASN A 81 -14.47 -7.81 6.84
N PRO A 82 -14.32 -8.98 7.50
CA PRO A 82 -13.48 -10.08 6.99
C PRO A 82 -13.82 -10.51 5.55
N LEU A 83 -15.10 -10.54 5.20
CA LEU A 83 -15.56 -11.00 3.89
C LEU A 83 -15.23 -9.98 2.79
N ALA A 84 -15.44 -8.70 3.06
CA ALA A 84 -15.05 -7.61 2.15
C ALA A 84 -13.53 -7.56 1.98
N TYR A 85 -12.80 -7.72 3.09
CA TYR A 85 -11.34 -7.72 3.08
C TYR A 85 -10.77 -8.89 2.27
N TYR A 86 -11.36 -10.09 2.40
CA TYR A 86 -11.00 -11.22 1.54
C TYR A 86 -11.21 -10.89 0.06
N ASN A 87 -12.36 -10.33 -0.32
CA ASN A 87 -12.64 -9.98 -1.71
C ASN A 87 -11.62 -8.95 -2.25
N GLN A 88 -11.25 -7.96 -1.44
CA GLN A 88 -10.17 -7.01 -1.76
C GLN A 88 -8.81 -7.70 -1.94
N CYS A 89 -8.42 -8.56 -1.00
CA CYS A 89 -7.16 -9.28 -1.08
C CYS A 89 -7.11 -10.20 -2.30
N LYS A 90 -8.24 -10.82 -2.65
CA LYS A 90 -8.38 -11.73 -3.79
C LYS A 90 -8.23 -10.97 -5.11
N ILE A 91 -8.93 -9.85 -5.30
CA ILE A 91 -8.81 -9.08 -6.56
C ILE A 91 -7.39 -8.51 -6.76
N LEU A 92 -6.72 -8.11 -5.68
CA LEU A 92 -5.33 -7.66 -5.71
C LEU A 92 -4.35 -8.80 -6.03
N ARG A 93 -4.58 -10.00 -5.48
CA ARG A 93 -3.82 -11.22 -5.80
C ARG A 93 -3.97 -11.59 -7.27
N ASP A 94 -5.22 -11.68 -7.74
CA ASP A 94 -5.56 -12.20 -9.07
C ASP A 94 -5.06 -11.26 -10.18
N ASN A 95 -4.89 -9.96 -9.89
CA ASN A 95 -4.32 -8.97 -10.82
C ASN A 95 -2.89 -8.54 -10.48
N TRP A 96 -2.19 -9.28 -9.62
CA TRP A 96 -0.88 -8.85 -9.13
C TRP A 96 0.17 -8.72 -10.24
N ASP A 97 0.18 -9.61 -11.23
CA ASP A 97 1.18 -9.52 -12.31
C ASP A 97 0.99 -8.26 -13.15
N LYS A 98 -0.27 -7.91 -13.45
CA LYS A 98 -0.61 -6.64 -14.12
C LYS A 98 -0.23 -5.43 -13.27
N LEU A 99 -0.39 -5.52 -11.95
CA LEU A 99 0.07 -4.47 -11.03
C LEU A 99 1.61 -4.37 -11.01
N LYS A 100 2.34 -5.48 -11.05
CA LYS A 100 3.81 -5.47 -11.16
C LYS A 100 4.26 -4.79 -12.44
N GLU A 101 3.61 -5.08 -13.57
CA GLU A 101 3.87 -4.40 -14.85
C GLU A 101 3.60 -2.90 -14.76
N TYR A 102 2.45 -2.52 -14.18
CA TYR A 102 2.11 -1.12 -13.91
C TYR A 102 3.17 -0.42 -13.07
N PHE A 103 3.61 -1.03 -11.96
CA PHE A 103 4.66 -0.46 -11.12
C PHE A 103 6.00 -0.37 -11.85
N LYS A 104 6.35 -1.35 -12.68
CA LYS A 104 7.55 -1.32 -13.52
C LYS A 104 7.51 -0.12 -14.46
N GLU A 105 6.39 0.06 -15.17
CA GLU A 105 6.18 1.18 -16.09
C GLU A 105 6.23 2.53 -15.37
N LYS A 106 5.62 2.63 -14.17
CA LYS A 106 5.57 3.88 -13.42
C LYS A 106 6.88 4.25 -12.75
N THR A 107 7.69 3.26 -12.41
CA THR A 107 8.99 3.47 -11.75
C THR A 107 10.18 3.37 -12.72
N ASP A 108 9.92 3.33 -14.03
CA ASP A 108 10.97 3.21 -15.02
C ASP A 108 11.95 4.40 -14.97
N GLY A 109 13.23 4.06 -15.08
CA GLY A 109 14.34 4.99 -14.91
C GLY A 109 14.39 5.67 -13.53
N ASN A 110 13.71 5.16 -12.50
CA ASN A 110 13.94 5.60 -11.13
C ASN A 110 15.26 5.01 -10.64
N THR A 111 16.19 5.88 -10.27
CA THR A 111 17.50 5.49 -9.74
C THR A 111 17.43 5.05 -8.27
N HIS A 112 16.28 5.27 -7.62
CA HIS A 112 16.04 4.94 -6.22
C HIS A 112 14.57 4.72 -5.92
N LYS A 113 14.31 4.14 -4.74
CA LYS A 113 12.96 4.05 -4.17
C LYS A 113 12.52 5.43 -3.69
N ILE A 114 11.32 5.84 -4.12
CA ILE A 114 10.74 7.15 -3.76
C ILE A 114 9.77 6.98 -2.60
N SER A 115 8.89 5.98 -2.68
CA SER A 115 7.87 5.71 -1.67
C SER A 115 8.43 4.95 -0.46
N ARG A 116 8.07 5.44 0.74
CA ARG A 116 8.33 4.78 2.04
C ARG A 116 7.28 3.73 2.40
N ILE A 117 6.17 3.70 1.68
CA ILE A 117 5.05 2.78 1.95
C ILE A 117 5.02 1.63 0.93
N HIS A 118 6.07 1.49 0.13
CA HIS A 118 6.19 0.46 -0.88
C HIS A 118 6.25 -0.95 -0.29
N ILE A 119 5.71 -1.92 -1.02
CA ILE A 119 5.71 -3.31 -0.57
C ILE A 119 7.10 -3.91 -0.74
N GLN A 120 7.66 -4.46 0.35
CA GLN A 120 8.93 -5.18 0.30
C GLN A 120 8.94 -6.35 1.26
N LYS A 121 9.75 -7.37 0.94
CA LYS A 121 10.04 -8.45 1.86
C LYS A 121 10.94 -7.93 2.98
N ILE A 122 10.46 -7.98 4.22
CA ILE A 122 11.26 -7.63 5.39
C ILE A 122 12.36 -8.69 5.58
N PRO A 123 13.66 -8.31 5.62
CA PRO A 123 14.74 -9.25 5.89
C PRO A 123 14.62 -9.84 7.30
N LYS A 124 14.82 -11.15 7.45
CA LYS A 124 14.73 -11.85 8.75
C LYS A 124 15.77 -11.38 9.80
N ASN A 125 16.86 -10.74 9.39
CA ASN A 125 18.05 -10.51 10.22
C ASN A 125 18.54 -9.05 10.20
N LYS A 126 17.79 -8.09 10.78
CA LYS A 126 18.39 -6.84 11.24
C LYS A 126 17.97 -6.53 12.67
N LYS A 127 18.83 -6.93 13.62
CA LYS A 127 18.85 -6.43 15.01
C LYS A 127 19.19 -4.93 14.99
N ILE A 128 18.19 -4.06 15.17
CA ILE A 128 18.37 -2.62 15.41
C ILE A 128 17.06 -2.16 16.09
N PHE A 129 16.89 -1.86 17.37
CA PHE A 129 17.76 -1.48 18.48
C PHE A 129 17.52 -2.37 19.70
N GLN A 130 18.59 -2.64 20.43
CA GLN A 130 18.58 -3.18 21.77
C GLN A 130 18.15 -2.06 22.73
N ASN A 131 17.04 -2.26 23.42
CA ASN A 131 16.95 -2.09 24.87
C ASN A 131 15.88 -3.07 25.33
N ASP A 132 16.20 -3.74 26.43
CA ASP A 132 15.65 -5.02 26.86
C ASP A 132 14.14 -5.04 27.15
N TYR A 133 13.67 -6.27 27.35
CA TYR A 133 12.31 -6.78 27.53
C TYR A 133 11.64 -7.28 26.24
N SER A 134 11.51 -8.61 26.20
CA SER A 134 10.98 -9.54 25.17
C SER A 134 11.95 -10.02 24.08
N LYS A 135 12.63 -11.15 24.39
CA LYS A 135 13.28 -12.04 23.41
C LYS A 135 12.32 -12.57 22.32
N ASP A 136 11.01 -12.33 22.44
CA ASP A 136 9.96 -12.82 21.53
C ASP A 136 9.70 -11.95 20.29
N ARG A 137 10.25 -10.73 20.21
CA ARG A 137 10.00 -9.83 19.05
C ARG A 137 10.68 -10.27 17.74
N VAL A 138 11.58 -11.25 17.79
CA VAL A 138 12.24 -11.83 16.60
C VAL A 138 11.29 -12.79 15.84
N ALA A 139 10.23 -13.29 16.47
CA ALA A 139 9.40 -14.35 15.91
C ALA A 139 8.28 -13.89 14.95
N MET A 140 7.95 -12.60 14.82
CA MET A 140 6.80 -12.18 14.00
C MET A 140 6.99 -10.86 13.25
N ARG A 141 7.66 -10.89 12.10
CA ARG A 141 7.41 -9.91 11.04
C ARG A 141 7.19 -10.61 9.71
N LYS A 142 6.03 -11.26 9.58
CA LYS A 142 5.51 -11.84 8.32
C LYS A 142 4.60 -10.86 7.56
N SER A 143 4.46 -9.64 8.06
CA SER A 143 3.83 -8.54 7.33
C SER A 143 4.68 -8.16 6.12
N ILE A 144 4.02 -7.81 5.02
CA ILE A 144 4.63 -7.27 3.80
C ILE A 144 4.69 -5.73 3.81
N PHE A 145 4.06 -5.09 4.80
CA PHE A 145 4.14 -3.65 5.07
C PHE A 145 4.76 -3.42 6.44
N ASP A 146 5.72 -2.50 6.52
CA ASP A 146 6.25 -1.98 7.78
C ASP A 146 6.37 -0.47 7.64
N MET A 147 5.43 0.25 8.28
CA MET A 147 5.41 1.71 8.34
C MET A 147 6.36 2.27 9.42
N GLY A 148 6.82 1.41 10.34
CA GLY A 148 7.64 1.76 11.50
C GLY A 148 9.14 1.55 11.26
N HIS A 149 9.51 0.85 10.20
CA HIS A 149 10.90 0.82 9.77
C HIS A 149 11.29 2.24 9.36
N LYS A 150 12.22 2.85 10.11
CA LYS A 150 13.14 3.82 9.50
C LYS A 150 13.75 3.07 8.32
N ASP A 151 13.22 3.35 7.12
CA ASP A 151 13.81 2.84 5.90
C ASP A 151 15.21 3.43 5.86
N ILE A 152 16.18 2.61 6.27
CA ILE A 152 17.62 2.85 6.11
C ILE A 152 17.92 3.18 4.63
N PHE A 153 17.01 2.84 3.72
CA PHE A 153 17.06 3.08 2.28
C PHE A 153 16.66 4.50 1.86
N CYS A 154 15.60 5.10 2.41
CA CYS A 154 15.23 6.49 2.09
C CYS A 154 16.15 7.52 2.76
N GLU A 155 16.82 7.14 3.87
CA GLU A 155 17.98 7.86 4.43
C GLU A 155 19.33 7.31 3.94
N GLY A 156 19.30 6.52 2.87
CA GLY A 156 20.51 6.00 2.22
C GLY A 156 21.37 7.12 1.60
N LYS A 157 22.49 6.71 0.98
CA LYS A 157 23.48 7.63 0.35
C LYS A 157 22.84 8.66 -0.60
N LEU A 158 21.72 8.32 -1.24
CA LEU A 158 21.10 9.14 -2.26
C LEU A 158 20.18 10.25 -1.72
N GLY A 159 19.51 10.02 -0.58
CA GLY A 159 18.77 11.09 0.11
C GLY A 159 19.71 12.23 0.53
N ARG A 160 21.00 11.92 0.73
CA ARG A 160 22.08 12.91 0.89
C ARG A 160 22.52 13.50 -0.45
N SER A 161 22.75 12.70 -1.49
CA SER A 161 23.20 13.21 -2.79
C SER A 161 22.21 14.16 -3.47
N ILE A 162 20.89 13.93 -3.36
CA ILE A 162 19.86 14.84 -3.90
C ILE A 162 19.88 16.19 -3.18
N ARG A 163 20.34 16.23 -1.92
CA ARG A 163 20.43 17.46 -1.12
C ARG A 163 21.74 18.21 -1.36
N ILE A 164 22.80 17.53 -1.78
CA ILE A 164 24.09 18.16 -2.07
C ILE A 164 23.91 19.07 -3.29
N GLY A 165 24.13 20.38 -3.09
CA GLY A 165 23.95 21.41 -4.12
C GLY A 165 22.54 22.01 -4.22
N ALA A 166 21.54 21.46 -3.51
CA ALA A 166 20.19 22.02 -3.50
C ALA A 166 20.12 23.24 -2.57
N ARG A 167 19.72 24.40 -3.10
CA ARG A 167 19.58 25.66 -2.33
C ARG A 167 18.26 25.75 -1.55
N TYR A 168 17.21 25.12 -2.06
CA TYR A 168 15.87 25.19 -1.50
C TYR A 168 15.31 23.79 -1.23
N LYS A 169 14.49 23.69 -0.18
CA LYS A 169 13.77 22.47 0.18
C LYS A 169 12.28 22.75 0.29
N LEU A 170 11.51 22.24 -0.67
CA LEU A 170 10.06 22.19 -0.56
C LEU A 170 9.65 21.10 0.43
N LYS A 171 8.80 21.45 1.39
CA LYS A 171 8.10 20.49 2.26
C LYS A 171 6.62 20.59 1.91
N ALA A 172 6.05 19.50 1.41
CA ALA A 172 4.63 19.36 1.15
C ALA A 172 4.12 18.11 1.87
N ASP A 173 2.86 18.13 2.28
CA ASP A 173 2.18 17.01 2.91
C ASP A 173 0.78 16.87 2.31
N ILE A 174 0.30 15.63 2.17
CA ILE A 174 -1.05 15.37 1.68
C ILE A 174 -1.98 15.33 2.88
N SER A 175 -2.76 16.41 3.05
CA SER A 175 -3.79 16.51 4.08
C SER A 175 -4.71 15.29 4.06
N THR A 176 -4.83 14.60 5.20
CA THR A 176 -5.75 13.47 5.37
C THR A 176 -5.69 12.43 4.24
N CYS A 177 -4.49 12.04 3.82
CA CYS A 177 -4.23 11.21 2.64
C CYS A 177 -5.24 10.07 2.38
N PHE A 178 -5.43 9.12 3.31
CA PHE A 178 -6.35 7.99 3.11
C PHE A 178 -7.83 8.43 3.01
N PRO A 179 -8.38 9.27 3.92
CA PRO A 179 -9.72 9.84 3.77
C PRO A 179 -9.94 10.68 2.51
N SER A 180 -8.90 11.33 1.98
CA SER A 180 -9.03 12.19 0.80
C SER A 180 -8.95 11.45 -0.54
N ILE A 181 -8.61 10.15 -0.55
CA ILE A 181 -8.53 9.38 -1.80
C ILE A 181 -9.93 9.14 -2.37
N TYR A 182 -10.16 9.61 -3.59
CA TYR A 182 -11.34 9.27 -4.38
C TYR A 182 -11.12 7.92 -5.06
N THR A 183 -11.94 6.90 -4.81
CA THR A 183 -11.65 5.52 -5.26
C THR A 183 -11.62 5.36 -6.78
N HIS A 184 -12.38 6.17 -7.52
CA HIS A 184 -12.32 6.21 -8.98
C HIS A 184 -10.98 6.74 -9.52
N SER A 185 -10.14 7.35 -8.67
CA SER A 185 -8.75 7.66 -9.05
C SER A 185 -7.89 6.41 -9.25
N ILE A 186 -8.28 5.24 -8.72
CA ILE A 186 -7.57 3.97 -8.92
C ILE A 186 -7.52 3.60 -10.41
N PRO A 187 -8.66 3.43 -11.12
CA PRO A 187 -8.63 3.14 -12.55
C PRO A 187 -8.06 4.32 -13.36
N TRP A 188 -8.23 5.57 -12.92
CA TRP A 188 -7.62 6.73 -13.60
C TRP A 188 -6.09 6.70 -13.53
N ALA A 189 -5.50 6.31 -12.40
CA ALA A 189 -4.05 6.20 -12.24
C ALA A 189 -3.46 5.08 -13.11
N ILE A 190 -4.24 4.02 -13.37
CA ILE A 190 -3.82 2.87 -14.17
C ILE A 190 -3.95 3.15 -15.68
N ARG A 191 -5.08 3.68 -16.13
CA ARG A 191 -5.41 3.79 -17.57
C ARG A 191 -5.57 5.21 -18.09
N GLY A 192 -5.67 6.20 -17.20
CA GLY A 192 -6.07 7.56 -17.55
C GLY A 192 -7.59 7.75 -17.58
N LYS A 193 -8.03 8.94 -17.18
CA LYS A 193 -9.44 9.32 -16.99
C LYS A 193 -10.28 9.16 -18.25
N GLU A 194 -9.75 9.54 -19.41
CA GLU A 194 -10.49 9.51 -20.68
C GLU A 194 -10.73 8.10 -21.20
N ILE A 195 -9.82 7.15 -20.93
CA ILE A 195 -10.00 5.74 -21.30
C ILE A 195 -11.09 5.11 -20.45
N VAL A 196 -11.07 5.37 -19.13
CA VAL A 196 -12.05 4.82 -18.17
C VAL A 196 -13.48 5.29 -18.46
N LYS A 197 -13.66 6.52 -18.97
CA LYS A 197 -14.99 7.02 -19.38
C LYS A 197 -15.57 6.23 -20.55
N LYS A 198 -14.73 5.76 -21.47
CA LYS A 198 -15.14 5.06 -22.70
C LYS A 198 -15.36 3.57 -22.47
N ASP A 199 -14.54 2.95 -21.61
CA ASP A 199 -14.59 1.52 -21.33
C ASP A 199 -14.51 1.25 -19.82
N LYS A 200 -15.62 0.76 -19.26
CA LYS A 200 -15.80 0.47 -17.83
C LYS A 200 -15.60 -1.01 -17.47
N ASN A 201 -15.11 -1.84 -18.39
CA ASN A 201 -14.97 -3.27 -18.16
C ASN A 201 -13.49 -3.69 -18.05
N HIS A 202 -12.79 -3.15 -17.04
CA HIS A 202 -11.39 -3.47 -16.81
C HIS A 202 -11.13 -3.87 -15.36
N TRP A 203 -10.08 -4.69 -15.16
CA TRP A 203 -9.72 -5.21 -13.84
C TRP A 203 -9.45 -4.12 -12.79
N SER A 204 -9.05 -2.92 -13.22
CA SER A 204 -8.89 -1.77 -12.34
C SER A 204 -10.22 -1.25 -11.77
N ASP A 205 -11.31 -1.35 -12.53
CA ASP A 205 -12.66 -0.98 -12.10
C ASP A 205 -13.19 -1.98 -11.06
N GLU A 206 -12.76 -3.25 -11.16
CA GLU A 206 -13.06 -4.26 -10.15
C GLU A 206 -12.32 -3.99 -8.83
N ILE A 207 -11.05 -3.52 -8.89
CA ILE A 207 -10.31 -3.09 -7.69
C ILE A 207 -11.00 -1.91 -7.02
N ASP A 208 -11.42 -0.90 -7.78
CA ASP A 208 -12.23 0.21 -7.26
C ASP A 208 -13.51 -0.31 -6.60
N THR A 209 -14.25 -1.18 -7.29
CA THR A 209 -15.49 -1.79 -6.77
C THR A 209 -15.28 -2.50 -5.44
N GLN A 210 -14.22 -3.31 -5.29
CA GLN A 210 -13.94 -3.98 -4.02
C GLN A 210 -13.49 -3.00 -2.93
N THR A 211 -12.73 -1.97 -3.29
CA THR A 211 -12.25 -0.94 -2.36
C THR A 211 -13.44 -0.20 -1.76
N ARG A 212 -14.40 0.20 -2.60
CA ARG A 212 -15.66 0.80 -2.17
C ARG A 212 -16.50 -0.15 -1.34
N ASN A 213 -16.57 -1.43 -1.69
CA ASN A 213 -17.33 -2.42 -0.92
C ASN A 213 -16.83 -2.58 0.51
N MET A 214 -15.54 -2.32 0.79
CA MET A 214 -15.00 -2.30 2.16
C MET A 214 -15.47 -1.09 2.98
N ASN A 215 -15.92 -0.02 2.33
CA ASN A 215 -16.31 1.24 2.94
C ASN A 215 -17.76 1.60 2.56
N HIS A 216 -18.73 0.71 2.81
CA HIS A 216 -20.16 0.98 2.55
C HIS A 216 -20.52 1.48 1.14
N LYS A 217 -19.72 1.12 0.12
CA LYS A 217 -19.82 1.63 -1.26
C LYS A 217 -19.53 3.12 -1.45
N GLU A 218 -19.03 3.80 -0.43
CA GLU A 218 -18.53 5.17 -0.53
C GLU A 218 -17.41 5.26 -1.56
N THR A 219 -17.42 6.35 -2.32
CA THR A 219 -16.39 6.67 -3.31
C THR A 219 -15.29 7.55 -2.76
N MET A 220 -15.52 8.19 -1.60
CA MET A 220 -14.57 9.04 -0.93
C MET A 220 -13.97 8.33 0.29
N GLY A 221 -12.65 8.28 0.32
CA GLY A 221 -11.87 7.72 1.41
C GLY A 221 -11.68 6.21 1.32
N ILE A 222 -10.48 5.78 1.67
CA ILE A 222 -10.14 4.37 1.88
C ILE A 222 -9.81 4.14 3.37
N LEU A 223 -10.00 2.90 3.83
CA LEU A 223 -9.87 2.57 5.25
C LEU A 223 -8.43 2.79 5.76
N ILE A 224 -8.27 3.45 6.90
CA ILE A 224 -6.99 3.60 7.57
C ILE A 224 -6.69 2.36 8.40
N GLY A 225 -5.59 1.68 8.10
CA GLY A 225 -5.07 0.59 8.91
C GLY A 225 -4.81 -0.71 8.14
N PRO A 226 -5.76 -1.20 7.32
CA PRO A 226 -5.53 -2.39 6.53
C PRO A 226 -4.43 -2.20 5.50
N HIS A 227 -3.54 -3.17 5.39
CA HIS A 227 -2.42 -3.16 4.45
C HIS A 227 -2.86 -3.10 2.98
N SER A 228 -4.07 -3.54 2.65
CA SER A 228 -4.59 -3.39 1.29
C SER A 228 -4.75 -1.92 0.92
N SER A 229 -5.14 -1.06 1.88
CA SER A 229 -5.28 0.38 1.65
C SER A 229 -3.94 1.03 1.35
N ASN A 230 -2.85 0.56 1.96
CA ASN A 230 -1.49 1.03 1.65
C ASN A 230 -1.10 0.69 0.20
N LEU A 231 -1.43 -0.52 -0.28
CA LEU A 231 -1.23 -0.87 -1.69
C LEU A 231 -2.08 0.01 -2.60
N ILE A 232 -3.35 0.24 -2.26
CA ILE A 232 -4.23 1.11 -3.05
C ILE A 232 -3.70 2.54 -3.13
N SER A 233 -3.24 3.12 -2.02
CA SER A 233 -2.61 4.44 -2.04
C SER A 233 -1.34 4.45 -2.88
N GLU A 234 -0.52 3.40 -2.82
CA GLU A 234 0.71 3.30 -3.60
C GLU A 234 0.44 3.21 -5.12
N ILE A 235 -0.62 2.50 -5.54
CA ILE A 235 -1.06 2.47 -6.95
C ILE A 235 -1.34 3.90 -7.45
N ILE A 236 -1.93 4.76 -6.63
CA ILE A 236 -2.26 6.13 -7.03
C ILE A 236 -1.01 7.03 -6.96
N LEU A 237 -0.27 6.98 -5.85
CA LEU A 237 0.85 7.89 -5.59
C LEU A 237 2.03 7.65 -6.52
N VAL A 238 2.27 6.41 -6.97
CA VAL A 238 3.33 6.14 -7.95
C VAL A 238 3.07 6.81 -9.31
N ALA A 239 1.80 6.99 -9.68
CA ALA A 239 1.45 7.77 -10.87
C ALA A 239 1.79 9.25 -10.69
N VAL A 240 1.42 9.82 -9.54
CA VAL A 240 1.73 11.22 -9.20
C VAL A 240 3.25 11.46 -9.21
N ASP A 241 4.03 10.55 -8.60
CA ASP A 241 5.49 10.63 -8.59
C ASP A 241 6.08 10.62 -10.01
N ARG A 242 5.54 9.79 -10.92
CA ARG A 242 5.96 9.76 -12.33
C ARG A 242 5.64 11.08 -13.02
N ASP A 243 4.44 11.62 -12.83
CA ASP A 243 4.01 12.86 -13.49
C ASP A 243 4.87 14.04 -13.03
N LEU A 244 5.15 14.15 -11.73
CA LEU A 244 6.08 15.15 -11.18
C LEU A 244 7.49 15.02 -11.77
N LYS A 245 7.98 13.79 -11.97
CA LYS A 245 9.27 13.54 -12.62
C LYS A 245 9.29 13.96 -14.08
N ASN A 246 8.20 13.73 -14.82
CA ASN A 246 8.10 14.09 -16.23
C ASN A 246 8.05 15.61 -16.42
N LEU A 247 7.27 16.32 -15.61
CA LEU A 247 7.22 17.79 -15.61
C LEU A 247 8.61 18.40 -15.44
N ARG A 248 9.44 17.85 -14.54
CA ARG A 248 10.83 18.28 -14.36
C ARG A 248 11.69 18.09 -15.62
N LYS A 249 11.50 16.99 -16.36
CA LYS A 249 12.28 16.72 -17.58
C LYS A 249 11.90 17.67 -18.72
N GLU A 250 10.63 18.04 -18.81
CA GLU A 250 10.13 18.97 -19.82
C GLU A 250 10.70 20.38 -19.59
N GLN A 251 10.65 20.89 -18.35
CA GLN A 251 11.24 22.20 -18.01
C GLN A 251 12.73 22.29 -18.34
N ASN A 252 13.51 21.25 -18.02
CA ASN A 252 14.94 21.21 -18.34
C ASN A 252 15.25 21.16 -19.84
N LYS A 253 14.30 20.76 -20.69
CA LYS A 253 14.48 20.76 -22.15
C LYS A 253 14.18 22.11 -22.77
N THR A 254 13.35 22.93 -22.13
CA THR A 254 12.96 24.26 -22.63
C THR A 254 13.98 25.34 -22.24
N GLU A 255 14.86 25.06 -21.27
CA GLU A 255 15.95 25.94 -20.81
C GLU A 255 17.29 25.69 -21.51
N LEU A 256 17.34 24.79 -22.50
CA LEU A 256 18.49 24.49 -23.38
C LEU A 256 18.17 24.90 -24.81
#